data_AF-A0AA91GIA1-F1
#
_entry.id   AF-A0AA91GIA1-F1
#
_cell.length_a   1.000
_cell.length_b   1.000
_cell.length_c   1.000
_cell.angle_alpha   90.00
_cell.angle_beta   90.00
_cell.angle_gamma   90.00
#
_symmetry.space_group_name_H-M   'P 1'
#
loop_
_entity.id
_entity.type
_entity.pdbx_description
1 polymer ?
#
loop_
_entity_poly.entity_id
_entity_poly.type
_entity_poly.pdbx_seq_one_letter_code
_entity_poly.pdbx_strand_id
1 'polypeptide(L)'
;MNSPEIKVKKVELTSDGWTLNILSPRVATITSPTGVRKTTYFGFDSKEKAETFQYWVTRKDKCSKAIVRPSERLPTLWEVKTWETEESLIVQCALKDLKENAAITF
;
A
#
# COMPACT_ATOMS: atom_id res chain seq x y z
N MET A 1 -13.36 -20.10 9.78
CA MET A 1 -12.04 -19.56 9.43
C MET A 1 -12.07 -18.06 9.72
N ASN A 2 -11.21 -17.56 10.60
CA ASN A 2 -11.16 -16.13 10.90
C ASN A 2 -10.66 -15.39 9.66
N SER A 3 -11.49 -14.51 9.10
CA SER A 3 -11.03 -13.57 8.07
C SER A 3 -9.89 -12.73 8.65
N PRO A 4 -8.76 -12.56 7.95
CA PRO A 4 -7.70 -11.70 8.44
C PRO A 4 -8.24 -10.28 8.58
N GLU A 5 -8.14 -9.73 9.78
CA GLU A 5 -8.54 -8.37 10.09
C GLU A 5 -7.37 -7.42 9.79
N ILE A 6 -7.62 -6.33 9.06
CA ILE A 6 -6.61 -5.30 8.82
C ILE A 6 -6.50 -4.43 10.07
N LYS A 7 -5.46 -4.65 10.88
CA LYS A 7 -5.11 -3.76 11.98
C LYS A 7 -4.29 -2.59 11.46
N VAL A 8 -4.94 -1.44 11.27
CA VAL A 8 -4.28 -0.24 10.74
C VAL A 8 -3.38 0.41 11.79
N LYS A 9 -2.08 0.45 11.53
CA LYS A 9 -1.13 1.26 12.30
C LYS A 9 -1.07 2.65 11.71
N LYS A 10 -1.39 3.67 12.51
CA LYS A 10 -1.32 5.08 12.10
C LYS A 10 0.00 5.70 12.57
N VAL A 11 0.66 6.43 11.68
CA VAL A 11 1.87 7.21 11.96
C VAL A 11 1.59 8.64 11.50
N GLU A 12 1.66 9.59 12.43
CA GLU A 12 1.52 11.01 12.11
C GLU A 12 2.76 11.50 11.37
N LEU A 13 2.55 12.18 10.24
CA LEU A 13 3.63 12.69 9.38
C LEU A 13 3.96 14.14 9.67
N THR A 14 2.95 14.90 10.08
CA THR A 14 3.03 16.33 10.34
C THR A 14 2.01 16.67 11.42
N SER A 15 2.31 17.70 12.22
CA SER A 15 1.48 18.13 13.36
C SER A 15 0.11 18.70 12.98
N ASP A 16 -0.13 18.97 11.70
CA ASP A 16 -1.42 19.41 11.17
C ASP A 16 -2.35 18.25 10.79
N GLY A 17 -1.95 16.99 11.04
CA GLY A 17 -2.84 15.83 10.98
C GLY A 17 -2.71 14.92 9.75
N TRP A 18 -1.65 15.07 8.94
CA TRP A 18 -1.37 14.10 7.87
C TRP A 18 -0.91 12.78 8.47
N THR A 19 -1.45 11.69 7.94
CA THR A 19 -1.23 10.36 8.52
C THR A 19 -0.82 9.35 7.47
N LEU A 20 0.21 8.57 7.77
CA LEU A 20 0.53 7.32 7.09
C LEU A 20 -0.21 6.19 7.80
N ASN A 21 -1.14 5.56 7.11
CA ASN A 21 -1.88 4.40 7.59
C ASN A 21 -1.23 3.16 6.98
N ILE A 22 -0.60 2.34 7.80
CA ILE A 22 0.02 1.07 7.41
C ILE A 22 -1.02 -0.03 7.61
N LEU A 23 -1.45 -0.66 6.52
CA LEU A 23 -2.46 -1.73 6.52
C LEU A 23 -1.80 -3.11 6.57
N SER A 24 -0.63 -3.23 5.97
CA SER A 24 0.22 -4.43 6.00
C SER A 24 1.68 -4.03 5.76
N PRO A 25 2.67 -4.92 5.95
CA PRO A 25 4.07 -4.65 5.62
C PRO A 25 4.29 -4.12 4.19
N ARG A 26 3.45 -4.51 3.23
CA ARG A 26 3.54 -4.05 1.83
C ARG A 26 2.48 -3.04 1.41
N VAL A 27 1.56 -2.63 2.27
CA VAL A 27 0.48 -1.71 1.89
C VAL A 27 0.32 -0.59 2.90
N ALA A 28 0.45 0.65 2.43
CA ALA A 28 0.17 1.84 3.23
C ALA A 28 -0.55 2.91 2.42
N THR A 29 -1.23 3.84 3.09
CA THR A 29 -1.88 4.99 2.48
C THR A 29 -1.50 6.27 3.22
N ILE A 30 -1.52 7.41 2.54
CA ILE A 30 -1.49 8.72 3.18
C ILE A 30 -2.88 9.34 3.09
N THR A 31 -3.38 9.80 4.23
CA THR A 31 -4.60 10.60 4.34
C THR A 31 -4.29 12.01 4.78
N SER A 32 -5.03 12.97 4.23
CA SER A 32 -5.01 14.37 4.69
C SER A 32 -5.63 14.49 6.08
N PRO A 33 -5.50 15.65 6.75
CA PRO A 33 -6.11 15.90 8.06
C PRO A 33 -7.63 15.68 8.08
N THR A 34 -8.29 15.88 6.95
CA THR A 34 -9.73 15.63 6.75
C THR A 34 -10.08 14.15 6.50
N GLY A 35 -9.11 13.24 6.55
CA GLY A 35 -9.31 11.81 6.31
C GLY A 35 -9.34 11.40 4.83
N VAL A 36 -9.15 12.34 3.90
CA VAL A 36 -9.17 12.03 2.46
C VAL A 36 -7.88 11.35 2.05
N ARG A 37 -7.97 10.16 1.45
CA ARG A 37 -6.82 9.44 0.88
C ARG A 37 -6.20 10.23 -0.26
N LYS A 38 -4.89 10.50 -0.17
CA LYS A 38 -4.13 11.21 -1.20
C LYS A 38 -3.26 10.29 -2.02
N THR A 39 -2.59 9.33 -1.37
CA THR A 39 -1.72 8.37 -2.06
C THR A 39 -1.77 7.00 -1.41
N THR A 40 -1.48 5.98 -2.20
CA THR A 40 -1.32 4.59 -1.75
C THR A 40 0.04 4.06 -2.19
N TYR A 41 0.64 3.24 -1.34
CA TYR A 41 1.95 2.61 -1.53
C TYR A 41 1.79 1.09 -1.52
N PHE A 42 2.40 0.44 -2.52
CA PHE A 42 2.49 -1.02 -2.62
C PHE A 42 3.97 -1.42 -2.64
N GLY A 43 4.41 -2.27 -1.72
CA GLY A 43 5.81 -2.62 -1.50
C GLY A 43 6.24 -3.91 -2.21
N PHE A 44 7.43 -3.92 -2.80
CA PHE A 44 7.99 -5.01 -3.59
C PHE A 44 9.47 -5.24 -3.28
N ASP A 45 9.92 -6.50 -3.38
CA ASP A 45 11.32 -6.85 -3.11
C ASP A 45 12.24 -6.59 -4.30
N SER A 46 11.68 -6.44 -5.50
CA SER A 46 12.46 -6.20 -6.72
C SER A 46 11.78 -5.15 -7.60
N LYS A 47 12.60 -4.47 -8.41
CA LYS A 47 12.14 -3.41 -9.32
C LYS A 47 11.20 -3.98 -10.38
N GLU A 48 11.53 -5.16 -10.90
CA GLU A 48 10.78 -5.83 -11.98
C GLU A 48 9.35 -6.17 -11.54
N LYS A 49 9.18 -6.63 -10.29
CA LYS A 49 7.86 -6.88 -9.70
C LYS A 49 7.06 -5.58 -9.55
N ALA A 50 7.72 -4.51 -9.09
CA ALA A 50 7.09 -3.19 -8.97
C ALA A 50 6.66 -2.64 -10.33
N GLU A 51 7.50 -2.74 -11.36
CA GLU A 51 7.20 -2.32 -12.73
C GLU A 51 6.06 -3.13 -13.35
N THR A 52 6.05 -4.45 -13.13
CA THR A 52 4.96 -5.32 -13.58
C THR A 52 3.62 -4.90 -12.95
N PHE A 53 3.61 -4.62 -11.64
CA PHE A 53 2.42 -4.15 -10.95
C PHE A 53 2.00 -2.74 -11.41
N GLN A 54 2.95 -1.82 -11.58
CA GLN A 54 2.71 -0.47 -12.06
C GLN A 54 2.08 -0.47 -13.47
N TYR A 55 2.57 -1.33 -14.35
CA TYR A 55 1.99 -1.52 -15.68
C TYR A 55 0.55 -2.03 -15.58
N TRP A 56 0.32 -3.07 -14.77
CA TRP A 56 -1.01 -3.67 -14.61
C TRP A 56 -2.04 -2.71 -14.01
N VAL A 57 -1.68 -2.00 -12.93
CA VAL A 57 -2.61 -1.10 -12.21
C VAL A 57 -3.02 0.09 -13.10
N THR A 58 -2.11 0.55 -13.95
CA THR A 58 -2.39 1.61 -14.94
C THR A 58 -3.24 1.08 -16.09
N ARG A 59 -2.91 -0.10 -16.65
CA ARG A 59 -3.67 -0.73 -17.75
C ARG A 59 -5.10 -1.13 -17.40
N LYS A 60 -5.39 -1.29 -16.11
CA LYS A 60 -6.71 -1.70 -15.60
C LYS A 60 -7.49 -0.54 -15.00
N ASP A 61 -7.02 0.70 -15.20
CA ASP A 61 -7.65 1.93 -14.71
C ASP A 61 -7.95 1.87 -13.20
N LYS A 62 -7.04 1.23 -12.43
CA LYS A 62 -7.20 1.05 -10.98
C LYS A 62 -6.69 2.23 -10.16
N CYS A 63 -6.07 3.21 -10.81
CA CYS A 63 -5.55 4.45 -10.25
C CYS A 63 -5.43 5.51 -11.35
N SER A 64 -5.40 6.79 -10.99
CA SER A 64 -5.17 7.87 -11.98
C SER A 64 -3.70 8.06 -12.34
N LYS A 65 -2.78 7.64 -11.47
CA LYS A 65 -1.34 7.67 -11.72
C LYS A 65 -0.61 6.62 -10.88
N ALA A 66 0.48 6.08 -11.41
CA ALA A 66 1.37 5.17 -10.72
C ALA A 66 2.85 5.42 -11.09
N ILE A 67 3.74 5.44 -10.09
CA ILE A 67 5.19 5.54 -10.28
C ILE A 67 5.92 4.47 -9.47
N VAL A 68 7.00 3.92 -10.03
CA VAL A 68 7.94 3.02 -9.34
C VAL A 68 9.09 3.83 -8.75
N ARG A 69 9.46 3.56 -7.51
CA ARG A 69 10.60 4.20 -6.85
C ARG A 69 11.21 3.30 -5.75
N PRO A 70 12.45 3.58 -5.30
CA PRO A 70 12.97 3.00 -4.07
C PRO A 70 12.00 3.26 -2.91
N SER A 71 11.85 2.28 -2.03
CA SER A 71 10.93 2.39 -0.90
C SER A 71 11.40 3.47 0.08
N GLU A 72 10.47 4.32 0.48
CA GLU A 72 10.70 5.35 1.50
C GLU A 72 9.82 5.13 2.73
N ARG A 73 8.68 4.46 2.56
CA ARG A 73 7.63 4.36 3.58
C ARG A 73 7.36 2.94 4.05
N LEU A 74 7.80 1.94 3.28
CA LEU A 74 7.60 0.53 3.53
C LEU A 74 8.93 -0.18 3.80
N PRO A 75 8.95 -1.28 4.55
CA PRO A 75 10.16 -2.08 4.81
C PRO A 75 10.69 -2.81 3.56
N THR A 76 10.02 -2.73 2.42
CA THR A 76 10.43 -3.35 1.15
C THR A 76 11.54 -2.55 0.45
N LEU A 77 12.16 -3.10 -0.59
CA LEU A 77 13.21 -2.40 -1.35
C LEU A 77 12.64 -1.38 -2.34
N TRP A 78 11.52 -1.72 -2.97
CA TRP A 78 10.83 -0.92 -3.97
C TRP A 78 9.40 -0.66 -3.54
N GLU A 79 8.82 0.44 -4.02
CA GLU A 79 7.41 0.73 -3.85
C GLU A 79 6.80 1.30 -5.14
N VAL A 80 5.52 1.00 -5.35
CA VAL A 80 4.68 1.67 -6.34
C VAL A 80 3.80 2.68 -5.61
N LYS A 81 4.05 3.97 -5.87
CA LYS A 81 3.22 5.06 -5.37
C LYS A 81 2.10 5.34 -6.37
N THR A 82 0.88 5.32 -5.88
CA THR A 82 -0.35 5.46 -6.68
C THR A 82 -1.26 6.56 -6.14
N TRP A 83 -2.06 7.15 -7.02
CA TRP A 83 -3.05 8.19 -6.71
C TRP A 83 -4.45 7.74 -7.11
N GLU A 84 -5.46 8.14 -6.33
CA GLU A 84 -6.88 7.79 -6.57
C GLU A 84 -7.11 6.29 -6.78
N THR A 85 -6.34 5.48 -6.06
CA THR A 85 -6.39 4.02 -6.17
C THR A 85 -7.73 3.49 -5.67
N GLU A 86 -8.32 2.57 -6.42
CA GLU A 86 -9.56 1.89 -6.04
C GLU A 86 -9.41 1.21 -4.67
N GLU A 87 -10.35 1.46 -3.76
CA GLU A 87 -10.26 0.97 -2.38
C GLU A 87 -10.24 -0.57 -2.29
N SER A 88 -11.01 -1.22 -3.15
CA SER A 88 -11.08 -2.69 -3.23
C SER A 88 -9.69 -3.30 -3.46
N LEU A 89 -8.86 -2.68 -4.31
CA LEU A 89 -7.51 -3.14 -4.61
C LEU A 89 -6.59 -2.98 -3.39
N ILE A 90 -6.70 -1.87 -2.66
CA ILE A 90 -5.91 -1.61 -1.45
C ILE A 90 -6.18 -2.71 -0.42
N VAL A 91 -7.47 -2.98 -0.17
CA VAL A 91 -7.90 -4.00 0.79
C VAL A 91 -7.46 -5.39 0.35
N GLN A 92 -7.64 -5.75 -0.94
CA GLN A 92 -7.22 -7.04 -1.47
C GLN A 92 -5.71 -7.27 -1.33
N CYS A 93 -4.89 -6.28 -1.67
CA CYS A 93 -3.44 -6.38 -1.53
C CYS A 93 -3.02 -6.51 -0.06
N ALA A 94 -3.61 -5.72 0.84
CA ALA A 94 -3.28 -5.78 2.26
C ALA A 94 -3.65 -7.15 2.86
N LEU A 95 -4.85 -7.65 2.56
CA LEU A 95 -5.29 -8.98 3.03
C LEU A 95 -4.44 -10.10 2.47
N LYS A 96 -4.04 -10.01 1.19
CA LYS A 96 -3.14 -11.00 0.56
C LYS A 96 -1.80 -11.04 1.28
N ASP A 97 -1.18 -9.88 1.49
CA ASP A 97 0.12 -9.76 2.17
C ASP A 97 0.05 -10.24 3.63
N LEU A 98 -1.01 -9.93 4.37
CA LEU A 98 -1.21 -10.43 5.73
C LEU A 98 -1.35 -11.95 5.78
N LYS A 99 -2.06 -12.56 4.83
CA LYS A 99 -2.19 -14.03 4.74
C LYS A 99 -0.86 -14.70 4.44
N GLU A 100 -0.10 -14.15 3.50
CA GLU A 100 1.20 -14.69 3.10
C GLU A 100 2.22 -14.59 4.25
N ASN A 101 2.25 -13.47 4.98
CA ASN A 101 3.14 -13.32 6.14
C ASN A 101 2.72 -14.17 7.34
N ALA A 102 1.41 -14.36 7.57
CA ALA A 102 0.93 -15.25 8.64
C ALA A 102 1.34 -16.71 8.40
N ALA A 103 1.41 -17.14 7.14
CA ALA A 103 1.82 -18.50 6.76
C ALA A 103 3.33 -18.77 6.89
N ILE A 104 4.15 -17.76 7.19
CA ILE A 104 5.62 -17.88 7.34
C ILE A 104 6.04 -18.04 8.81
N THR A 105 5.10 -17.93 9.75
CA THR A 105 5.38 -18.11 11.18
C THR A 105 5.31 -19.60 11.53
N PHE A 106 6.41 -20.34 11.33
CA PHE A 106 6.61 -21.71 11.79
C PHE A 106 7.65 -21.75 12.93
#